data_AF-A0A4Q1V5G5-F1
#
_entry.id   AF-A0A4Q1V5G5-F1
#
_cell.length_a   1.000
_cell.length_b   1.000
_cell.length_c   1.000
_cell.angle_alpha   90.00
_cell.angle_beta   90.00
_cell.angle_gamma   90.00
#
_symmetry.space_group_name_H-M   'P 1'
#
loop_
_entity.id
_entity.type
_entity.pdbx_description
1 polymer ?
#
loop_
_entity_poly.entity_id
_entity_poly.type
_entity_poly.pdbx_seq_one_letter_code
_entity_poly.pdbx_strand_id
1 'polypeptide(L)'
;MSATVVPLPPKPSSETVDFLRRMASMVSGRNGEMLLRAAGLIESLAQRAMTAERLYHQTQEESTRHVELREAAELASDAMVGQIEALRTQLAEVTAAAAAERAAFDTERNKLLGLMQHAESHIGKLTTELDSLRASVESFNETVVSVPIEVLRLARTQFDVLSAGFARKGDVISQAMSEIGGFAIDQALTVKKTDTA
;
A
#
# COMPACT_ATOMS: atom_id res chain seq x y z
N MET A 1 -12.33 35.02 -40.96
CA MET A 1 -12.82 35.98 -41.97
C MET A 1 -12.42 35.44 -43.33
N SER A 2 -13.37 34.98 -44.15
CA SER A 2 -13.10 34.42 -45.46
C SER A 2 -12.52 35.49 -46.38
N ALA A 3 -11.27 35.30 -46.81
CA ALA A 3 -10.71 36.10 -47.88
C ALA A 3 -11.55 35.84 -49.13
N THR A 4 -12.24 36.87 -49.61
CA THR A 4 -12.95 36.86 -50.88
C THR A 4 -11.93 36.48 -51.96
N VAL A 5 -12.04 35.27 -52.49
CA VAL A 5 -11.28 34.84 -53.67
C VAL A 5 -11.75 35.73 -54.80
N VAL A 6 -11.03 36.82 -55.05
CA VAL A 6 -11.19 37.62 -56.25
C VAL A 6 -10.64 36.75 -57.38
N PRO A 7 -11.49 36.24 -58.30
CA PRO A 7 -10.97 35.54 -59.46
C PRO A 7 -10.18 36.57 -60.25
N LEU A 8 -8.90 36.31 -60.51
CA LEU A 8 -8.16 37.14 -61.47
C LEU A 8 -8.94 37.15 -62.79
N PRO A 9 -9.33 38.32 -63.31
CA PRO A 9 -9.99 38.39 -64.60
C PRO A 9 -9.02 37.88 -65.69
N PRO A 10 -9.53 37.22 -66.74
CA PRO A 10 -8.70 36.76 -67.83
C PRO A 10 -8.08 37.97 -68.55
N LYS A 11 -6.75 38.12 -68.36
CA LYS A 11 -5.77 38.71 -69.28
C LYS A 11 -6.07 40.11 -69.91
N PRO A 12 -6.31 41.18 -69.12
CA PRO A 12 -6.25 42.55 -69.65
C PRO A 12 -4.86 42.91 -70.22
N SER A 13 -3.81 42.24 -69.73
CA SER A 13 -2.44 42.39 -70.23
C SER A 13 -2.25 41.76 -71.61
N SER A 14 -3.00 40.71 -71.99
CA SER A 14 -2.86 40.08 -73.31
C SER A 14 -3.38 41.00 -74.40
N GLU A 15 -4.55 41.59 -74.22
CA GLU A 15 -5.13 42.54 -75.18
C GLU A 15 -4.23 43.77 -75.35
N THR A 16 -3.64 44.26 -74.26
CA THR A 16 -2.70 45.38 -74.27
C THR A 16 -1.38 45.01 -74.98
N VAL A 17 -0.83 43.83 -74.71
CA VAL A 17 0.39 43.31 -75.35
C VAL A 17 0.17 43.08 -76.85
N ASP A 18 -0.97 42.50 -77.23
CA ASP A 18 -1.33 42.24 -78.62
C ASP A 18 -1.59 43.54 -79.39
N PHE A 19 -2.23 44.53 -78.74
CA PHE A 19 -2.38 45.88 -79.29
C PHE A 19 -1.02 46.56 -79.52
N LEU A 20 -0.10 46.51 -78.55
CA LEU A 20 1.23 47.09 -78.67
C LEU A 20 2.05 46.41 -79.79
N ARG A 21 1.97 45.09 -79.92
CA ARG A 21 2.59 44.33 -81.02
C ARG A 21 1.98 44.69 -82.38
N ARG A 22 0.65 44.84 -82.46
CA ARG A 22 -0.05 45.25 -83.69
C ARG A 22 0.29 46.68 -84.08
N MET A 23 0.37 47.61 -83.14
CA MET A 23 0.83 48.99 -83.41
C MET A 23 2.29 49.03 -83.85
N ALA A 24 3.17 48.24 -83.22
CA ALA A 24 4.57 48.15 -83.62
C ALA A 24 4.73 47.66 -85.07
N SER A 25 3.83 46.79 -85.55
CA SER A 25 3.83 46.30 -86.93
C SER A 25 3.39 47.35 -87.97
N MET A 26 2.70 48.41 -87.53
CA MET A 26 2.22 49.51 -88.39
C MET A 26 3.13 50.75 -88.37
N VAL A 27 4.07 50.86 -87.43
CA VAL A 27 4.95 52.03 -87.27
C VAL A 27 6.41 51.62 -87.48
N SER A 28 7.11 52.26 -88.43
CA SER A 28 8.50 51.96 -88.75
C SER A 28 9.51 52.70 -87.85
N GLY A 29 10.69 52.11 -87.67
CA GLY A 29 11.80 52.70 -86.92
C GLY A 29 11.72 52.54 -85.40
N ARG A 30 12.40 53.44 -84.67
CA ARG A 30 12.63 53.38 -83.21
C ARG A 30 11.36 53.26 -82.36
N ASN A 31 10.24 53.82 -82.83
CA ASN A 31 8.97 53.76 -82.11
C ASN A 31 8.36 52.35 -82.12
N GLY A 32 8.49 51.60 -83.23
CA GLY A 32 8.06 50.20 -83.30
C GLY A 32 8.85 49.30 -82.36
N GLU A 33 10.17 49.48 -82.28
CA GLU A 33 11.03 48.75 -81.34
C GLU A 33 10.69 49.04 -79.87
N MET A 34 10.40 50.31 -79.54
CA MET A 34 9.99 50.68 -78.19
C MET A 34 8.66 50.03 -77.78
N LEU A 35 7.69 49.94 -78.70
CA LEU A 35 6.41 49.27 -78.46
C LEU A 35 6.58 47.76 -78.26
N LEU A 36 7.45 47.10 -79.03
CA LEU A 36 7.77 45.68 -78.83
C LEU A 36 8.48 45.43 -77.50
N ARG A 37 9.43 46.30 -77.11
CA ARG A 37 10.09 46.21 -75.80
C ARG A 37 9.09 46.42 -74.66
N ALA A 38 8.20 47.40 -74.78
CA ALA A 38 7.15 47.64 -73.78
C ALA A 38 6.22 46.43 -73.64
N ALA A 39 5.80 45.83 -74.76
CA ALA A 39 4.99 44.62 -74.77
C ALA A 39 5.69 43.45 -74.06
N GLY A 40 6.97 43.20 -74.35
CA GLY A 40 7.76 42.16 -73.68
C GLY A 40 7.96 42.41 -72.18
N LEU A 41 8.15 43.67 -71.77
CA LEU A 41 8.25 44.03 -70.35
C LEU A 41 6.92 43.78 -69.61
N ILE A 42 5.79 44.21 -70.18
CA ILE A 42 4.46 44.00 -69.59
C ILE A 42 4.18 42.50 -69.43
N GLU A 43 4.50 41.68 -70.44
CA GLU A 43 4.32 40.24 -70.38
C GLU A 43 5.20 39.60 -69.30
N SER A 44 6.47 39.98 -69.20
CA SER A 44 7.38 39.48 -68.16
C SER A 44 6.93 39.85 -66.74
N LEU A 45 6.45 41.08 -66.55
CA LEU A 45 5.95 41.56 -65.27
C LEU A 45 4.64 40.88 -64.89
N ALA A 46 3.74 40.66 -65.86
CA ALA A 46 2.50 39.93 -65.65
C ALA A 46 2.77 38.47 -65.24
N GLN A 47 3.71 37.80 -65.92
CA GLN A 47 4.10 36.44 -65.56
C GLN A 47 4.69 36.37 -64.15
N ARG A 48 5.58 37.32 -63.81
CA ARG A 48 6.20 37.38 -62.49
C ARG A 48 5.20 37.70 -61.38
N ALA A 49 4.24 38.58 -61.64
CA ALA A 49 3.15 38.90 -60.72
C ALA A 49 2.27 37.66 -60.45
N MET A 50 1.86 36.93 -61.50
CA MET A 50 1.08 35.70 -61.34
C MET A 50 1.83 34.62 -60.56
N THR A 51 3.14 34.45 -60.78
CA THR A 51 3.94 33.50 -59.99
C THR A 51 4.08 33.93 -58.53
N ALA A 52 4.28 35.22 -58.28
CA ALA A 52 4.40 35.76 -56.93
C ALA A 52 3.10 35.60 -56.15
N GLU A 53 1.95 35.83 -56.79
CA GLU A 53 0.63 35.67 -56.18
C GLU A 53 0.32 34.22 -55.84
N ARG A 54 0.64 33.27 -56.73
CA ARG A 54 0.49 31.83 -56.44
C ARG A 54 1.35 31.40 -55.26
N LEU A 55 2.60 31.83 -55.22
CA LEU A 55 3.51 31.53 -54.10
C LEU A 55 3.00 32.15 -52.80
N TYR A 56 2.52 33.40 -52.85
CA TYR A 56 1.93 34.06 -51.69
C TYR A 56 0.74 33.28 -51.14
N HIS A 57 -0.18 32.83 -52.00
CA HIS A 57 -1.32 32.02 -51.57
C HIS A 57 -0.89 30.68 -50.98
N GLN A 58 0.08 29.99 -51.59
CA GLN A 58 0.61 28.73 -51.05
C GLN A 58 1.23 28.95 -49.66
N THR A 59 2.08 29.95 -49.51
CA THR A 59 2.69 30.27 -48.21
C THR A 59 1.65 30.69 -47.17
N GLN A 60 0.60 31.39 -47.58
CA GLN A 60 -0.50 31.76 -46.70
C GLN A 60 -1.24 30.52 -46.19
N GLU A 61 -1.59 29.58 -47.08
CA GLU A 61 -2.24 28.32 -46.70
C GLU A 61 -1.35 27.47 -45.77
N GLU A 62 -0.05 27.35 -46.08
CA GLU A 62 0.91 26.66 -45.23
C GLU A 62 1.02 27.33 -43.86
N SER A 63 1.11 28.66 -43.81
CA SER A 63 1.14 29.42 -42.57
C SER A 63 -0.11 29.17 -41.73
N THR A 64 -1.30 29.13 -42.34
CA THR A 64 -2.53 28.83 -41.59
C THR A 64 -2.51 27.42 -41.02
N ARG A 65 -2.07 26.42 -41.79
CA ARG A 65 -1.94 25.04 -41.30
C ARG A 65 -0.92 24.92 -40.17
N HIS A 66 0.20 25.65 -40.26
CA HIS A 66 1.21 25.64 -39.20
C HIS A 66 0.70 26.26 -37.90
N VAL A 67 -0.11 27.32 -37.98
CA VAL A 67 -0.74 27.92 -36.80
C VAL A 67 -1.70 26.90 -36.15
N GLU A 68 -2.58 26.28 -36.94
CA GLU A 68 -3.52 25.27 -36.43
C GLU A 68 -2.80 24.07 -35.77
N LEU A 69 -1.74 23.56 -36.40
CA LEU A 69 -0.94 22.47 -35.84
C LEU A 69 -0.25 22.87 -34.54
N ARG A 70 0.25 24.10 -34.47
CA ARG A 70 0.91 24.63 -33.28
C ARG A 70 -0.09 24.77 -32.13
N GLU A 71 -1.26 25.35 -32.38
CA GLU A 71 -2.32 25.48 -31.39
C GLU A 71 -2.76 24.11 -30.86
N ALA A 72 -2.94 23.12 -31.75
CA ALA A 72 -3.27 21.76 -31.35
C ALA A 72 -2.16 21.11 -30.51
N ALA A 73 -0.90 21.34 -30.85
CA ALA A 73 0.25 20.84 -30.09
C ALA A 73 0.40 21.51 -28.72
N GLU A 74 0.16 22.82 -28.62
CA GLU A 74 0.17 23.56 -27.36
C GLU A 74 -0.95 23.05 -26.43
N LEU A 75 -2.17 22.88 -26.93
CA LEU A 75 -3.27 22.30 -26.16
C LEU A 75 -2.98 20.86 -25.68
N ALA A 76 -2.38 20.02 -26.54
CA ALA A 76 -1.99 18.67 -26.16
C ALA A 76 -0.88 18.68 -25.09
N SER A 77 0.08 19.60 -25.20
CA SER A 77 1.15 19.78 -24.22
C SER A 77 0.58 20.20 -22.86
N ASP A 78 -0.31 21.20 -22.84
CA ASP A 78 -0.94 21.67 -21.60
C ASP A 78 -1.76 20.56 -20.92
N ALA A 79 -2.49 19.76 -21.72
CA ALA A 79 -3.20 18.60 -21.21
C ALA A 79 -2.26 17.55 -20.60
N MET A 80 -1.12 17.27 -21.25
CA MET A 80 -0.11 16.35 -20.71
C MET A 80 0.52 16.89 -19.42
N VAL A 81 0.83 18.19 -19.35
CA VAL A 81 1.35 18.83 -18.14
C VAL A 81 0.34 18.69 -16.99
N GLY A 82 -0.94 18.95 -17.24
CA GLY A 82 -1.99 18.75 -16.24
C GLY A 82 -2.10 17.31 -15.75
N GLN A 83 -1.96 16.33 -16.64
CA GLN A 83 -1.93 14.91 -16.25
C GLN A 83 -0.71 14.57 -15.40
N ILE A 84 0.47 15.10 -15.72
CA ILE A 84 1.70 14.91 -14.94
C ILE A 84 1.53 15.50 -13.53
N GLU A 85 0.95 16.69 -13.41
CA GLU A 85 0.68 17.32 -12.12
C GLU A 85 -0.30 16.49 -11.28
N ALA A 86 -1.38 16.00 -11.89
CA ALA A 86 -2.37 15.13 -11.25
C ALA A 86 -1.73 13.82 -10.76
N LEU A 87 -0.91 13.17 -11.60
CA LEU A 87 -0.20 11.94 -11.22
C LEU A 87 0.81 12.19 -10.10
N ARG A 88 1.50 13.34 -10.10
CA ARG A 88 2.41 13.73 -9.01
C ARG A 88 1.66 13.93 -7.70
N THR A 89 0.47 14.53 -7.74
CA THR A 89 -0.37 14.68 -6.53
C THR A 89 -0.84 13.34 -6.00
N GLN A 90 -1.31 12.45 -6.89
CA GLN A 90 -1.70 11.08 -6.49
C GLN A 90 -0.52 10.30 -5.90
N LEU A 91 0.67 10.42 -6.48
CA LEU A 91 1.87 9.77 -5.95
C LEU A 91 2.23 10.31 -4.57
N ALA A 92 2.17 11.63 -4.36
CA ALA A 92 2.40 12.25 -3.06
C ALA A 92 1.37 11.77 -2.01
N GLU A 93 0.10 11.65 -2.40
CA GLU A 93 -0.96 11.17 -1.51
C GLU A 93 -0.77 9.69 -1.12
N VAL A 94 -0.53 8.82 -2.11
CA VAL A 94 -0.30 7.39 -1.88
C VAL A 94 0.96 7.17 -1.04
N THR A 95 2.03 7.93 -1.29
CA THR A 95 3.26 7.81 -0.49
C THR A 95 3.07 8.29 0.95
N ALA A 96 2.32 9.38 1.16
CA ALA A 96 1.97 9.85 2.50
C ALA A 96 1.10 8.84 3.25
N ALA A 97 0.07 8.29 2.59
CA ALA A 97 -0.78 7.24 3.15
C ALA A 97 0.03 5.99 3.52
N ALA A 98 0.90 5.51 2.61
CA ALA A 98 1.75 4.36 2.87
C ALA A 98 2.74 4.61 4.04
N ALA A 99 3.25 5.83 4.19
CA ALA A 99 4.10 6.18 5.33
C ALA A 99 3.31 6.19 6.65
N ALA A 100 2.08 6.70 6.65
CA ALA A 100 1.19 6.68 7.81
C ALA A 100 0.83 5.25 8.23
N GLU A 101 0.47 4.38 7.28
CA GLU A 101 0.18 2.96 7.53
C GLU A 101 1.39 2.21 8.10
N ARG A 102 2.59 2.46 7.58
CA ARG A 102 3.82 1.87 8.12
C ARG A 102 4.08 2.33 9.56
N ALA A 103 3.91 3.62 9.85
CA ALA A 103 4.06 4.13 11.20
C ALA A 103 3.03 3.50 12.16
N ALA A 104 1.77 3.39 11.75
CA ALA A 104 0.73 2.72 12.54
C ALA A 104 1.07 1.24 12.78
N PHE A 105 1.49 0.52 11.74
CA PHE A 105 1.92 -0.88 11.86
C PHE A 105 3.10 -1.03 12.83
N ASP A 106 4.12 -0.17 12.74
CA ASP A 106 5.26 -0.20 13.65
C ASP A 106 4.85 0.07 15.10
N THR A 107 3.89 0.98 15.34
CA THR A 107 3.37 1.21 16.69
C THR A 107 2.68 -0.02 17.28
N GLU A 108 1.83 -0.70 16.51
CA GLU A 108 1.14 -1.91 17.00
C GLU A 108 2.11 -3.08 17.16
N ARG A 109 3.07 -3.24 16.24
CA ARG A 109 4.15 -4.23 16.36
C ARG A 109 4.94 -4.02 17.65
N ASN A 110 5.33 -2.79 17.96
CA ASN A 110 6.10 -2.48 19.16
C ASN A 110 5.29 -2.75 20.44
N LYS A 111 3.98 -2.44 20.42
CA LYS A 111 3.07 -2.75 21.53
C LYS A 111 2.95 -4.26 21.75
N LEU A 112 2.78 -5.05 20.68
CA LEU A 112 2.72 -6.51 20.75
C LEU A 112 4.02 -7.10 21.31
N LEU A 113 5.18 -6.60 20.86
CA LEU A 113 6.47 -7.02 21.40
C LEU A 113 6.58 -6.73 22.91
N GLY A 114 6.12 -5.56 23.36
CA GLY A 114 6.09 -5.23 24.78
C GLY A 114 5.20 -6.18 25.59
N LEU A 115 4.02 -6.53 25.07
CA LEU A 115 3.13 -7.50 25.72
C LEU A 115 3.74 -8.90 25.78
N MET A 116 4.40 -9.36 24.71
CA MET A 116 5.09 -10.64 24.67
C MET A 116 6.21 -10.71 25.71
N GLN A 117 7.07 -9.69 25.78
CA GLN A 117 8.15 -9.61 26.77
C GLN A 117 7.60 -9.61 28.20
N HIS A 118 6.49 -8.91 28.43
CA HIS A 118 5.82 -8.91 29.73
C HIS A 118 5.28 -10.31 30.09
N ALA A 119 4.64 -10.99 29.15
CA ALA A 119 4.15 -12.36 29.33
C ALA A 119 5.30 -13.35 29.59
N GLU A 120 6.40 -13.27 28.84
CA GLU A 120 7.60 -14.08 29.04
C GLU A 120 8.19 -13.86 30.45
N SER A 121 8.32 -12.61 30.89
CA SER A 121 8.76 -12.29 32.25
C SER A 121 7.83 -12.87 33.31
N HIS A 122 6.52 -12.77 33.10
CA HIS A 122 5.53 -13.29 34.04
C HIS A 122 5.58 -14.82 34.14
N ILE A 123 5.68 -15.51 33.00
CA ILE A 123 5.88 -16.97 32.96
C ILE A 123 7.16 -17.36 33.69
N GLY A 124 8.26 -16.64 33.47
CA GLY A 124 9.51 -16.87 34.19
C GLY A 124 9.35 -16.77 35.71
N LYS A 125 8.65 -15.74 36.20
CA LYS A 125 8.34 -15.59 37.63
C LYS A 125 7.49 -16.74 38.17
N LEU A 126 6.39 -17.06 37.51
CA LEU A 126 5.52 -18.18 37.91
C LEU A 126 6.27 -19.51 37.93
N THR A 127 7.18 -19.73 36.97
CA THR A 127 8.02 -20.93 36.94
C THR A 127 8.93 -20.98 38.17
N THR A 128 9.60 -19.87 38.51
CA THR A 128 10.45 -19.82 39.72
C THR A 128 9.65 -19.99 41.01
N GLU A 129 8.43 -19.44 41.09
CA GLU A 129 7.54 -19.61 42.24
C GLU A 129 7.09 -21.07 42.37
N LEU A 130 6.77 -21.73 41.26
CA LEU A 130 6.39 -23.15 41.24
C LEU A 130 7.55 -24.04 41.64
N ASP A 131 8.76 -23.79 41.13
CA ASP A 131 9.97 -24.52 41.51
C ASP A 131 10.29 -24.37 43.00
N SER A 132 10.15 -23.15 43.54
CA SER A 132 10.32 -22.89 44.98
C SER A 132 9.28 -23.62 45.82
N LEU A 133 8.00 -23.59 45.40
CA LEU A 133 6.92 -24.30 46.07
C LEU A 133 7.16 -25.82 46.04
N ARG A 134 7.61 -26.36 44.90
CA ARG A 134 7.94 -27.77 44.74
C ARG A 134 9.08 -28.19 45.66
N ALA A 135 10.14 -27.41 45.73
CA ALA A 135 11.24 -27.65 46.66
C ALA A 135 10.79 -27.63 48.13
N SER A 136 9.88 -26.70 48.49
CA SER A 136 9.30 -26.65 49.82
C SER A 136 8.44 -27.88 50.13
N VAL A 137 7.66 -28.38 49.17
CA VAL A 137 6.85 -29.60 49.34
C VAL A 137 7.73 -30.83 49.46
N GLU A 138 8.81 -30.91 48.67
CA GLU A 138 9.75 -32.02 48.76
C GLU A 138 10.44 -32.06 50.14
N SER A 139 10.92 -30.92 50.63
CA SER A 139 11.48 -30.79 51.99
C SER A 139 10.46 -31.16 53.08
N PHE A 140 9.18 -30.79 52.89
CA PHE A 140 8.12 -31.22 53.79
C PHE A 140 7.92 -32.75 53.75
N ASN A 141 7.94 -33.36 52.56
CA ASN A 141 7.81 -34.82 52.40
C ASN A 141 9.01 -35.60 52.99
N GLU A 142 10.22 -35.03 53.00
CA GLU A 142 11.38 -35.65 53.67
C GLU A 142 11.19 -35.77 55.19
N THR A 143 10.43 -34.85 55.79
CA THR A 143 10.22 -34.79 57.24
C THR A 143 8.88 -35.39 57.69
N VAL A 144 7.90 -35.49 56.79
CA VAL A 144 6.54 -35.93 57.09
C VAL A 144 6.05 -36.94 56.06
N VAL A 145 5.66 -38.13 56.51
CA VAL A 145 4.95 -39.10 55.66
C VAL A 145 3.50 -38.67 55.51
N SER A 146 3.13 -38.17 54.32
CA SER A 146 1.74 -37.90 54.01
C SER A 146 0.99 -39.19 53.71
N VAL A 147 -0.03 -39.49 54.52
CA VAL A 147 -0.90 -40.67 54.35
C VAL A 147 -2.31 -40.17 54.04
N PRO A 148 -2.96 -40.62 52.95
CA PRO A 148 -4.35 -40.28 52.68
C PRO A 148 -5.26 -40.64 53.87
N ILE A 149 -6.26 -39.80 54.14
CA ILE A 149 -7.16 -39.99 55.30
C ILE A 149 -7.86 -41.35 55.21
N GLU A 150 -8.19 -41.77 54.00
CA GLU A 150 -8.84 -43.04 53.69
C GLU A 150 -7.96 -44.22 54.09
N VAL A 151 -6.64 -44.11 53.93
CA VAL A 151 -5.68 -45.14 54.35
C VAL A 151 -5.60 -45.20 55.88
N LEU A 152 -5.61 -44.05 56.56
CA LEU A 152 -5.68 -44.02 58.04
C LEU A 152 -6.99 -44.62 58.56
N ARG A 153 -8.13 -44.27 57.94
CA ARG A 153 -9.44 -44.86 58.27
C ARG A 153 -9.45 -46.37 58.04
N LEU A 154 -8.85 -46.85 56.94
CA LEU A 154 -8.72 -48.27 56.66
C LEU A 154 -7.86 -48.96 57.72
N ALA A 155 -6.69 -48.42 58.03
CA ALA A 155 -5.82 -48.95 59.08
C ALA A 155 -6.55 -49.01 60.43
N ARG A 156 -7.37 -48.00 60.77
CA ARG A 156 -8.19 -48.00 61.98
C ARG A 156 -9.14 -49.20 62.04
N THR A 157 -9.86 -49.46 60.95
CA THR A 157 -10.77 -50.61 60.88
C THR A 157 -10.01 -51.94 60.96
N GLN A 158 -8.79 -52.03 60.42
CA GLN A 158 -7.96 -53.22 60.53
C GLN A 158 -7.51 -53.48 61.97
N PHE A 159 -7.15 -52.42 62.72
CA PHE A 159 -6.84 -52.53 64.15
C PHE A 159 -8.03 -52.99 65.00
N ASP A 160 -9.26 -52.56 64.68
CA ASP A 160 -10.47 -53.05 65.36
C ASP A 160 -10.68 -54.54 65.14
N VAL A 161 -10.50 -55.01 63.90
CA VAL A 161 -10.61 -56.44 63.57
C VAL A 161 -9.55 -57.26 64.28
N LEU A 162 -8.31 -56.76 64.34
CA LEU A 162 -7.21 -57.42 65.05
C LEU A 162 -7.46 -57.49 66.56
N SER A 163 -7.87 -56.38 67.19
CA SER A 163 -8.20 -56.33 68.61
C SER A 163 -9.30 -57.35 68.96
N ALA A 164 -10.40 -57.37 68.20
CA ALA A 164 -11.47 -58.35 68.38
C ALA A 164 -11.01 -59.80 68.17
N GLY A 165 -10.08 -60.04 67.25
CA GLY A 165 -9.48 -61.34 67.00
C GLY A 165 -8.59 -61.84 68.14
N PHE A 166 -7.78 -60.95 68.73
CA PHE A 166 -6.91 -61.29 69.87
C PHE A 166 -7.70 -61.49 71.16
N ALA A 167 -8.75 -60.69 71.39
CA ALA A 167 -9.66 -60.87 72.52
C ALA A 167 -10.30 -62.26 72.54
N ARG A 168 -10.71 -62.77 71.37
CA ARG A 168 -11.28 -64.14 71.24
C ARG A 168 -10.28 -65.24 71.52
N LYS A 169 -8.98 -65.01 71.30
CA LYS A 169 -7.90 -65.98 71.51
C LYS A 169 -7.26 -65.88 72.90
N GLY A 170 -7.64 -64.87 73.70
CA GLY A 170 -7.07 -64.63 75.03
C GLY A 170 -5.68 -63.99 75.02
N ASP A 171 -5.23 -63.44 73.89
CA ASP A 171 -3.94 -62.76 73.78
C ASP A 171 -4.08 -61.27 74.14
N VAL A 172 -3.98 -60.99 75.44
CA VAL A 172 -4.20 -59.67 76.01
C VAL A 172 -3.14 -58.65 75.57
N ILE A 173 -1.89 -59.08 75.33
CA ILE A 173 -0.80 -58.19 74.91
C ILE A 173 -1.06 -57.69 73.49
N SER A 174 -1.38 -58.61 72.57
CA SER A 174 -1.67 -58.25 71.17
C SER A 174 -2.98 -57.45 71.04
N GLN A 175 -3.96 -57.69 71.91
CA GLN A 175 -5.18 -56.87 72.01
C GLN A 175 -4.84 -55.43 72.41
N ALA A 176 -4.09 -55.24 73.52
CA ALA A 176 -3.71 -53.91 74.00
C ALA A 176 -2.88 -53.14 72.95
N MET A 177 -1.94 -53.80 72.27
CA MET A 177 -1.17 -53.20 71.18
C MET A 177 -2.05 -52.75 70.00
N SER A 178 -3.09 -53.51 69.69
CA SER A 178 -4.02 -53.17 68.61
C SER A 178 -4.93 -51.99 68.98
N GLU A 179 -5.36 -51.91 70.24
CA GLU A 179 -6.14 -50.79 70.77
C GLU A 179 -5.33 -49.51 70.84
N ILE A 180 -4.06 -49.58 71.27
CA ILE A 180 -3.12 -48.44 71.27
C ILE A 180 -2.88 -47.95 69.84
N GLY A 181 -2.67 -48.87 68.89
CA GLY A 181 -2.52 -48.54 67.47
C GLY A 181 -3.76 -47.87 66.89
N GLY A 182 -4.96 -48.37 67.22
CA GLY A 182 -6.22 -47.74 66.84
C GLY A 182 -6.42 -46.34 67.43
N PHE A 183 -6.12 -46.18 68.72
CA PHE A 183 -6.23 -44.89 69.41
C PHE A 183 -5.26 -43.84 68.85
N ALA A 184 -4.03 -44.22 68.50
CA ALA A 184 -3.07 -43.33 67.86
C ALA A 184 -3.58 -42.80 66.50
N ILE A 185 -4.25 -43.66 65.72
CA ILE A 185 -4.88 -43.27 64.45
C ILE A 185 -6.07 -42.34 64.69
N ASP A 186 -6.91 -42.62 65.68
CA ASP A 186 -8.04 -41.74 66.03
C ASP A 186 -7.53 -40.34 66.44
N GLN A 187 -6.45 -40.26 67.21
CA GLN A 187 -5.82 -38.99 67.56
C GLN A 187 -5.34 -38.25 66.31
N ALA A 188 -4.64 -38.91 65.39
CA ALA A 188 -4.21 -38.31 64.12
C ALA A 188 -5.39 -37.82 63.25
N LEU A 189 -6.51 -38.55 63.22
CA LEU A 189 -7.71 -38.16 62.48
C LEU A 189 -8.47 -36.99 63.12
N THR A 190 -8.43 -36.86 64.45
CA THR A 190 -9.08 -35.75 65.17
C THR A 190 -8.30 -34.44 65.07
N VAL A 191 -6.97 -34.48 65.13
CA VAL A 191 -6.10 -33.29 64.94
C VAL A 191 -6.33 -32.65 63.56
N LYS A 192 -6.50 -33.46 62.50
CA LYS A 192 -6.82 -32.92 61.17
C LYS A 192 -8.20 -32.25 61.08
N LYS A 193 -9.16 -32.64 61.92
CA LYS A 193 -10.52 -32.09 61.92
C LYS A 193 -10.58 -30.71 62.58
N THR A 194 -9.61 -30.37 63.42
CA THR A 194 -9.53 -29.06 64.09
C THR A 194 -8.78 -27.99 63.28
N ASP A 195 -7.94 -28.38 62.31
CA ASP A 195 -7.22 -27.45 61.41
C ASP A 195 -8.07 -26.91 60.23
N THR A 196 -9.33 -27.34 60.12
CA THR A 196 -10.26 -26.95 59.04
C THR A 196 -11.42 -26.06 59.51
N ALA A 197 -11.31 -25.49 60.72
CA ALA A 197 -12.24 -24.52 61.31
C ALA A 197 -11.54 -23.17 61.53
#